data_AF-A0A516P4D3-F1
#
_entry.id   AF-A0A516P4D3-F1
#
_cell.length_a   1.000
_cell.length_b   1.000
_cell.length_c   1.000
_cell.angle_alpha   90.00
_cell.angle_beta   90.00
_cell.angle_gamma   90.00
#
_symmetry.space_group_name_H-M   'P 1'
#
loop_
_entity.id
_entity.type
_entity.pdbx_description
1 polymer ?
#
loop_
_entity_poly.entity_id
_entity_poly.type
_entity_poly.pdbx_seq_one_letter_code
_entity_poly.pdbx_strand_id
1 'polypeptide(L)'
;MENNFEAFKNKTRVLVLSTQPSVSKLLIHVLEFNDKEFDFYLENGNAKNSYNDFVILETSDLDKAAKFQPNIVLITAEIPDSSISKVLNNVIAGGVLVHHTNISETVDNAGNFFRKLPFENALYQKSGNSFILQTSLGAIPISNEAILQNIEGLQLLSQQFGILEENFYEPVMNFEF
;
A
#
# COMPACT_ATOMS: atom_id res chain seq x y z
N MET A 1 4.87 -7.93 -20.38
CA MET A 1 5.83 -8.14 -19.28
C MET A 1 5.70 -9.58 -18.82
N GLU A 2 6.56 -10.45 -19.34
CA GLU A 2 6.60 -11.87 -18.98
C GLU A 2 7.39 -12.05 -17.67
N ASN A 3 6.72 -12.67 -16.70
CA ASN A 3 7.24 -13.22 -15.43
C ASN A 3 8.02 -12.28 -14.49
N ASN A 4 7.29 -11.34 -13.87
CA ASN A 4 7.76 -10.55 -12.73
C ASN A 4 8.28 -11.42 -11.56
N PHE A 5 7.73 -12.62 -11.33
CA PHE A 5 8.16 -13.47 -10.21
C PHE A 5 9.64 -13.84 -10.26
N GLU A 6 10.13 -14.36 -11.38
CA GLU A 6 11.53 -14.81 -11.49
C GLU A 6 12.53 -13.65 -11.35
N ALA A 7 12.16 -12.46 -11.85
CA ALA A 7 12.98 -11.26 -11.72
C ALA A 7 13.12 -10.78 -10.25
N PHE A 8 12.15 -11.11 -9.39
CA PHE A 8 12.05 -10.58 -8.03
C PHE A 8 12.03 -11.66 -6.94
N LYS A 9 12.32 -12.92 -7.29
CA LYS A 9 12.21 -14.05 -6.36
C LYS A 9 13.07 -13.92 -5.10
N ASN A 10 14.21 -13.22 -5.22
CA ASN A 10 15.15 -12.99 -4.11
C ASN A 10 14.91 -11.67 -3.37
N LYS A 11 13.88 -10.90 -3.75
CA LYS A 11 13.53 -9.61 -3.14
C LYS A 11 12.33 -9.77 -2.20
N THR A 12 12.21 -8.87 -1.23
CA THR A 12 10.96 -8.62 -0.52
C THR A 12 9.97 -7.94 -1.45
N ARG A 13 8.93 -8.66 -1.85
CA ARG A 13 7.92 -8.22 -2.80
C ARG A 13 6.77 -7.54 -2.07
N VAL A 14 6.55 -6.28 -2.36
CA VAL A 14 5.49 -5.45 -1.78
C VAL A 14 4.46 -5.17 -2.85
N LEU A 15 3.22 -5.62 -2.64
CA LEU A 15 2.11 -5.37 -3.56
C LEU A 15 1.26 -4.21 -3.00
N VAL A 16 1.03 -3.21 -3.82
CA VAL A 16 -0.03 -2.20 -3.62
C VAL A 16 -1.13 -2.50 -4.64
N LEU A 17 -2.17 -3.21 -4.20
CA LEU A 17 -3.34 -3.50 -5.02
C LEU A 17 -4.29 -2.31 -4.92
N SER A 18 -4.29 -1.44 -5.93
CA SER A 18 -5.05 -0.20 -5.94
C SER A 18 -5.42 0.22 -7.37
N THR A 19 -6.52 0.95 -7.49
CA THR A 19 -6.90 1.66 -8.73
C THR A 19 -6.52 3.15 -8.68
N GLN A 20 -5.90 3.60 -7.59
CA GLN A 20 -5.66 5.00 -7.26
C GLN A 20 -4.15 5.29 -7.24
N PRO A 21 -3.56 5.83 -8.32
CA PRO A 21 -2.12 6.10 -8.40
C PRO A 21 -1.60 7.05 -7.32
N SER A 22 -2.47 7.88 -6.73
CA SER A 22 -2.10 8.77 -5.62
C SER A 22 -1.63 8.01 -4.38
N VAL A 23 -2.13 6.79 -4.14
CA VAL A 23 -1.74 5.95 -3.00
C VAL A 23 -0.26 5.57 -3.09
N SER A 24 0.17 4.98 -4.21
CA SER A 24 1.56 4.59 -4.40
C SER A 24 2.49 5.79 -4.51
N LYS A 25 2.05 6.89 -5.13
CA LYS A 25 2.84 8.13 -5.17
C LYS A 25 3.16 8.63 -3.77
N LEU A 26 2.18 8.64 -2.86
CA LEU A 26 2.42 9.01 -1.48
C LEU A 26 3.35 8.03 -0.78
N LEU A 27 3.15 6.71 -0.95
CA LEU A 27 4.04 5.71 -0.39
C LEU A 27 5.50 5.94 -0.82
N ILE A 28 5.74 6.14 -2.12
CA ILE A 28 7.06 6.40 -2.68
C ILE A 28 7.65 7.66 -2.06
N HIS A 29 6.89 8.75 -2.01
CA HIS A 29 7.34 10.00 -1.42
C HIS A 29 7.74 9.83 0.05
N VAL A 30 6.93 9.13 0.84
CA VAL A 30 7.22 8.83 2.25
C VAL A 30 8.50 8.00 2.38
N LEU A 31 8.67 6.98 1.54
CA LEU A 31 9.86 6.11 1.57
C LEU A 31 11.12 6.87 1.15
N GLU A 32 11.05 7.70 0.11
CA GLU A 32 12.16 8.54 -0.35
C GLU A 32 12.54 9.60 0.70
N PHE A 33 11.56 10.26 1.31
CA PHE A 33 11.81 11.22 2.39
C PHE A 33 12.53 10.59 3.59
N ASN A 34 12.27 9.30 3.85
CA ASN A 34 12.88 8.53 4.93
C ASN A 34 14.12 7.73 4.50
N ASP A 35 14.74 8.10 3.38
CA ASP A 35 15.96 7.49 2.84
C ASP A 35 15.88 5.95 2.71
N LYS A 36 14.71 5.42 2.34
CA LYS A 36 14.53 3.98 2.12
C LYS A 36 14.96 3.59 0.72
N GLU A 37 15.71 2.49 0.62
CA GLU A 37 16.12 1.89 -0.65
C GLU A 37 15.10 0.87 -1.13
N PHE A 38 14.50 1.12 -2.30
CA PHE A 38 13.51 0.24 -2.91
C PHE A 38 13.45 0.43 -4.42
N ASP A 39 12.99 -0.62 -5.09
CA ASP A 39 12.60 -0.63 -6.49
C ASP A 39 11.08 -0.51 -6.61
N PHE A 40 10.59 -0.04 -7.76
CA PHE A 40 9.16 0.01 -7.99
C PHE A 40 8.78 -0.18 -9.46
N TYR A 41 7.56 -0.66 -9.66
CA TYR A 41 6.88 -0.76 -10.96
C TYR A 41 5.44 -0.30 -10.76
N LEU A 42 5.07 0.80 -11.42
CA LEU A 42 3.75 1.40 -11.29
C LEU A 42 2.85 1.09 -12.48
N GLU A 43 1.54 1.14 -12.24
CA GLU A 43 0.53 0.84 -13.27
C GLU A 43 0.61 1.82 -14.45
N ASN A 44 1.06 3.06 -14.21
CA ASN A 44 1.28 4.08 -15.24
C ASN A 44 2.53 3.86 -16.11
N GLY A 45 3.31 2.80 -15.85
CA GLY A 45 4.52 2.45 -16.58
C GLY A 45 5.83 3.03 -16.00
N ASN A 46 5.77 3.88 -14.97
CA ASN A 46 6.97 4.33 -14.27
C ASN A 46 7.62 3.18 -13.51
N ALA A 47 8.94 3.08 -13.59
CA ALA A 47 9.69 2.05 -12.88
C ALA A 47 11.07 2.53 -12.46
N LYS A 48 11.56 1.98 -11.34
CA LYS A 48 12.93 2.10 -10.85
C LYS A 48 13.43 0.70 -10.52
N ASN A 49 14.58 0.33 -11.07
CA ASN A 49 15.25 -0.93 -10.76
C ASN A 49 16.72 -0.66 -10.53
N SER A 50 17.08 -0.50 -9.26
CA SER A 50 18.43 -0.27 -8.77
C SER A 50 18.98 -1.48 -7.99
N TYR A 51 18.35 -2.66 -8.14
CA TYR A 51 18.73 -3.91 -7.48
C TYR A 51 18.61 -3.87 -5.95
N ASN A 52 17.60 -3.16 -5.45
CA ASN A 52 17.32 -3.09 -4.01
C ASN A 52 16.64 -4.36 -3.49
N ASP A 53 16.68 -4.56 -2.17
CA ASP A 53 16.07 -5.72 -1.49
C ASP A 53 14.53 -5.67 -1.52
N PHE A 54 13.94 -4.48 -1.52
CA PHE A 54 12.50 -4.29 -1.63
C PHE A 54 12.11 -3.93 -3.07
N VAL A 55 10.99 -4.49 -3.53
CA VAL A 55 10.36 -4.07 -4.78
C VAL A 55 8.86 -3.88 -4.59
N ILE A 56 8.36 -2.72 -5.00
CA ILE A 56 6.95 -2.36 -4.94
C ILE A 56 6.31 -2.58 -6.32
N LEU A 57 5.20 -3.29 -6.36
CA LEU A 57 4.34 -3.37 -7.54
C LEU A 57 3.01 -2.70 -7.22
N GLU A 58 2.70 -1.60 -7.92
CA GLU A 58 1.33 -1.08 -7.98
C GLU A 58 0.62 -1.74 -9.16
N THR A 59 -0.56 -2.30 -8.92
CA THR A 59 -1.41 -2.83 -9.99
C THR A 59 -2.86 -2.85 -9.53
N SER A 60 -3.79 -2.76 -10.47
CA SER A 60 -5.21 -3.11 -10.25
C SER A 60 -5.55 -4.49 -10.87
N ASP A 61 -4.66 -5.02 -11.71
CA ASP A 61 -4.79 -6.34 -12.31
C ASP A 61 -4.48 -7.44 -11.28
N LEU A 62 -5.53 -8.20 -10.95
CA LEU A 62 -5.48 -9.25 -9.95
C LEU A 62 -4.71 -10.49 -10.40
N ASP A 63 -4.59 -10.73 -11.71
CA ASP A 63 -3.77 -11.83 -12.23
C ASP A 63 -2.29 -11.49 -12.13
N LYS A 64 -1.91 -10.24 -12.40
CA LYS A 64 -0.54 -9.75 -12.13
C LYS A 64 -0.25 -9.82 -10.64
N ALA A 65 -1.16 -9.34 -9.79
CA ALA A 65 -1.02 -9.35 -8.34
C ALA A 65 -0.84 -10.78 -7.78
N ALA A 66 -1.67 -11.73 -8.24
CA ALA A 66 -1.55 -13.13 -7.81
C ALA A 66 -0.23 -13.77 -8.27
N LYS A 67 0.19 -13.54 -9.51
CA LYS A 67 1.47 -14.07 -10.04
C LYS A 67 2.70 -13.47 -9.37
N PHE A 68 2.58 -12.30 -8.76
CA PHE A 68 3.70 -11.62 -8.09
C PHE A 68 4.13 -12.31 -6.79
N GLN A 69 3.25 -13.11 -6.17
CA GLN A 69 3.50 -13.83 -4.91
C GLN A 69 4.12 -12.93 -3.82
N PRO A 70 3.40 -11.90 -3.36
CA PRO A 70 3.95 -10.87 -2.49
C PRO A 70 4.26 -11.37 -1.08
N ASN A 71 5.27 -10.75 -0.45
CA ASN A 71 5.58 -10.89 0.97
C ASN A 71 4.73 -9.96 1.83
N ILE A 72 4.51 -8.74 1.35
CA ILE A 72 3.75 -7.69 2.02
C ILE A 72 2.71 -7.18 1.02
N VAL A 73 1.47 -7.02 1.47
CA VAL A 73 0.35 -6.56 0.62
C VAL A 73 -0.35 -5.40 1.30
N LEU A 74 -0.67 -4.37 0.53
CA LEU A 74 -1.73 -3.41 0.81
C LEU A 74 -2.87 -3.64 -0.18
N ILE A 75 -4.07 -3.90 0.32
CA ILE A 75 -5.31 -3.83 -0.46
C ILE A 75 -6.07 -2.59 -0.01
N THR A 76 -6.23 -1.64 -0.95
CA THR A 76 -6.85 -0.34 -0.69
C THR A 76 -8.38 -0.42 -0.64
N ALA A 77 -9.00 0.59 -0.03
CA ALA A 77 -10.43 0.63 0.28
C ALA A 77 -11.33 0.50 -0.95
N GLU A 78 -10.90 0.96 -2.12
CA GLU A 78 -11.70 0.92 -3.35
C GLU A 78 -11.69 -0.45 -4.06
N ILE A 79 -10.85 -1.39 -3.62
CA ILE A 79 -10.80 -2.73 -4.20
C ILE A 79 -11.99 -3.57 -3.68
N PRO A 80 -12.81 -4.15 -4.57
CA PRO A 80 -13.98 -4.93 -4.17
C PRO A 80 -13.61 -6.32 -3.65
N ASP A 81 -14.38 -6.77 -2.66
CA ASP A 81 -14.18 -8.05 -1.97
C ASP A 81 -14.20 -9.28 -2.89
N SER A 82 -15.14 -9.29 -3.85
CA SER A 82 -15.45 -10.45 -4.70
C SER A 82 -14.31 -10.94 -5.61
N SER A 83 -13.19 -10.22 -5.67
CA SER A 83 -12.15 -10.44 -6.68
C SER A 83 -10.76 -10.78 -6.10
N ILE A 84 -10.57 -10.69 -4.78
CA ILE A 84 -9.24 -10.72 -4.18
C ILE A 84 -8.75 -12.12 -3.76
N SER A 85 -9.62 -13.13 -3.68
CA SER A 85 -9.25 -14.45 -3.11
C SER A 85 -8.05 -15.09 -3.82
N LYS A 86 -7.91 -14.90 -5.14
CA LYS A 86 -6.74 -15.39 -5.90
C LYS A 86 -5.43 -14.71 -5.50
N VAL A 87 -5.48 -13.45 -5.11
CA VAL A 87 -4.30 -12.72 -4.60
C VAL A 87 -3.95 -13.24 -3.22
N LEU A 88 -4.94 -13.37 -2.32
CA LEU A 88 -4.74 -13.88 -0.95
C LEU A 88 -4.09 -15.26 -0.91
N ASN A 89 -4.52 -16.15 -1.81
CA ASN A 89 -3.98 -17.52 -1.91
C ASN A 89 -2.50 -17.57 -2.35
N ASN A 90 -1.99 -16.50 -2.97
CA ASN A 90 -0.62 -16.43 -3.47
C ASN A 90 0.29 -15.53 -2.63
N VAL A 91 -0.22 -14.90 -1.56
CA VAL A 91 0.65 -14.24 -0.57
C VAL A 91 1.60 -15.28 0.02
N ILE A 92 2.86 -14.94 0.21
CA ILE A 92 3.82 -15.86 0.81
C ILE A 92 3.39 -16.19 2.24
N ALA A 93 3.46 -17.48 2.61
CA ALA A 93 3.14 -17.92 3.96
C ALA A 93 4.01 -17.19 5.01
N GLY A 94 3.36 -16.66 6.05
CA GLY A 94 4.01 -15.80 7.05
C GLY A 94 4.18 -14.34 6.64
N GLY A 95 3.71 -13.96 5.45
CA GLY A 95 3.70 -12.58 4.97
C GLY A 95 2.76 -11.66 5.76
N VAL A 96 2.64 -10.42 5.30
CA VAL A 96 1.82 -9.37 5.93
C VAL A 96 0.76 -8.88 4.96
N LEU A 97 -0.49 -8.83 5.41
CA LEU A 97 -1.62 -8.26 4.69
C LEU A 97 -2.16 -7.05 5.45
N VAL A 98 -1.92 -5.87 4.90
CA VAL A 98 -2.60 -4.63 5.26
C VAL A 98 -3.85 -4.53 4.38
N HIS A 99 -5.02 -4.40 4.98
CA HIS A 99 -6.27 -4.40 4.23
C HIS A 99 -7.32 -3.48 4.85
N HIS A 100 -8.14 -2.87 4.01
CA HIS A 100 -9.29 -2.13 4.52
C HIS A 100 -10.34 -3.09 5.10
N THR A 101 -11.11 -2.66 6.09
CA THR A 101 -12.08 -3.52 6.79
C THR A 101 -13.29 -3.94 5.94
N ASN A 102 -13.53 -3.28 4.80
CA ASN A 102 -14.60 -3.65 3.86
C ASN A 102 -14.43 -5.04 3.21
N ILE A 103 -13.22 -5.62 3.28
CA ILE A 103 -12.91 -6.95 2.75
C ILE A 103 -12.55 -7.97 3.85
N SER A 104 -12.84 -7.65 5.11
CA SER A 104 -12.49 -8.52 6.25
C SER A 104 -13.12 -9.91 6.14
N GLU A 105 -14.35 -10.02 5.63
CA GLU A 105 -15.02 -11.32 5.48
C GLU A 105 -14.25 -12.26 4.54
N THR A 106 -13.82 -11.80 3.36
CA THR A 106 -13.01 -12.64 2.46
C THR A 106 -11.62 -12.90 3.02
N VAL A 107 -11.02 -11.94 3.73
CA VAL A 107 -9.73 -12.12 4.39
C VAL A 107 -9.79 -13.15 5.53
N ASP A 108 -10.91 -13.22 6.26
CA ASP A 108 -11.14 -14.19 7.32
C ASP A 108 -11.39 -15.60 6.80
N ASN A 109 -11.98 -15.70 5.61
CA ASN A 109 -12.18 -16.97 4.93
C ASN A 109 -10.97 -17.43 4.09
N ALA A 110 -9.88 -16.67 4.07
CA ALA A 110 -8.67 -17.03 3.33
C ALA A 110 -7.97 -18.24 3.98
N GLY A 111 -7.68 -19.28 3.18
CA GLY A 111 -7.01 -20.50 3.66
C GLY A 111 -5.50 -20.39 3.85
N ASN A 112 -4.90 -19.23 3.52
CA ASN A 112 -3.47 -19.00 3.59
C ASN A 112 -3.09 -18.28 4.89
N PHE A 113 -1.89 -18.54 5.42
CA PHE A 113 -1.45 -17.98 6.69
C PHE A 113 -0.58 -16.74 6.48
N PHE A 114 -1.10 -15.58 6.84
CA PHE A 114 -0.39 -14.30 6.85
C PHE A 114 -0.85 -13.47 8.06
N ARG A 115 0.01 -12.55 8.52
CA ARG A 115 -0.35 -11.58 9.56
C ARG A 115 -1.30 -10.55 8.95
N LYS A 116 -2.46 -10.35 9.57
CA LYS A 116 -3.48 -9.37 9.16
C LYS A 116 -3.27 -8.05 9.91
N LEU A 117 -3.36 -6.94 9.19
CA LEU A 117 -3.33 -5.57 9.68
C LEU A 117 -4.53 -4.82 9.07
N PRO A 118 -5.73 -4.93 9.66
CA PRO A 118 -6.90 -4.23 9.16
C PRO A 118 -6.77 -2.72 9.42
N PHE A 119 -7.32 -1.90 8.52
CA PHE A 119 -7.48 -0.46 8.72
C PHE A 119 -8.87 0.02 8.31
N GLU A 120 -9.28 1.14 8.91
CA GLU A 120 -10.53 1.84 8.58
C GLU A 120 -10.22 3.21 7.97
N ASN A 121 -11.24 3.85 7.43
CA ASN A 121 -11.13 5.24 6.99
C ASN A 121 -10.74 6.14 8.17
N ALA A 122 -9.79 7.03 7.93
CA ALA A 122 -9.41 8.02 8.93
C ALA A 122 -10.54 9.02 9.22
N LEU A 123 -10.54 9.59 10.43
CA LEU A 123 -11.47 10.66 10.78
C LEU A 123 -10.96 12.00 10.26
N TYR A 124 -11.82 12.72 9.55
CA TYR A 124 -11.47 14.01 8.96
C TYR A 124 -12.63 15.01 8.97
N GLN A 125 -12.27 16.28 8.79
CA GLN A 125 -13.23 17.37 8.60
C GLN A 125 -13.06 17.96 7.20
N LYS A 126 -14.16 18.25 6.51
CA LYS A 126 -14.10 18.94 5.22
C LYS A 126 -13.91 20.45 5.44
N SER A 127 -12.91 21.04 4.82
CA SER A 127 -12.62 22.48 4.86
C SER A 127 -12.33 23.00 3.46
N GLY A 128 -13.32 23.64 2.84
CA GLY A 128 -13.25 24.10 1.45
C GLY A 128 -13.01 22.96 0.46
N ASN A 129 -11.89 23.03 -0.28
CA ASN A 129 -11.45 22.00 -1.23
C ASN A 129 -10.47 20.98 -0.62
N SER A 130 -10.25 21.03 0.70
CA SER A 130 -9.34 20.14 1.41
C SER A 130 -10.06 19.37 2.51
N PHE A 131 -9.46 18.28 2.94
CA PHE A 131 -9.83 17.50 4.10
C PHE A 131 -8.79 17.72 5.18
N ILE A 132 -9.22 17.94 6.41
CA ILE A 132 -8.32 18.09 7.56
C ILE A 132 -8.33 16.78 8.33
N LEU A 133 -7.26 16.00 8.16
CA LEU A 133 -7.00 14.79 8.92
C LEU A 133 -6.57 15.16 10.34
N GLN A 134 -7.14 14.49 11.35
CA GLN A 134 -6.71 14.67 12.73
C GLN A 134 -5.74 13.54 13.10
N THR A 135 -4.49 13.90 13.41
CA THR A 135 -3.48 12.95 13.85
C THR A 135 -3.00 13.28 15.27
N SER A 136 -2.28 12.33 15.88
CA SER A 136 -1.60 12.53 17.16
C SER A 136 -0.58 13.70 17.14
N LEU A 137 -0.09 14.06 15.95
CA LEU A 137 0.93 15.08 15.71
C LEU A 137 0.32 16.43 15.30
N GLY A 138 -0.99 16.48 15.07
CA GLY A 138 -1.72 17.68 14.67
C GLY A 138 -2.63 17.48 13.47
N ALA A 139 -3.21 18.58 13.02
CA ALA A 139 -4.13 18.62 11.89
C ALA A 139 -3.35 18.70 10.56
N ILE A 140 -3.59 17.74 9.65
CA ILE A 140 -2.90 17.67 8.36
C ILE A 140 -3.89 17.91 7.23
N PRO A 141 -3.68 18.91 6.37
CA PRO A 141 -4.51 19.12 5.19
C PRO A 141 -4.17 18.08 4.10
N ILE A 142 -5.18 17.40 3.60
CA ILE A 142 -5.12 16.41 2.52
C ILE A 142 -6.11 16.85 1.44
N SER A 143 -5.67 17.00 0.19
CA SER A 143 -6.55 17.41 -0.93
C SER A 143 -6.99 16.25 -1.83
N ASN A 144 -6.54 15.02 -1.58
CA ASN A 144 -6.89 13.84 -2.36
C ASN A 144 -7.68 12.83 -1.53
N GLU A 145 -8.90 12.55 -1.97
CA GLU A 145 -9.85 11.67 -1.28
C GLU A 145 -9.37 10.22 -1.23
N ALA A 146 -8.72 9.71 -2.28
CA ALA A 146 -8.22 8.33 -2.30
C ALA A 146 -7.07 8.13 -1.30
N ILE A 147 -6.23 9.15 -1.08
CA ILE A 147 -5.23 9.10 0.00
C ILE A 147 -5.93 9.07 1.35
N LEU A 148 -6.91 9.92 1.57
CA LEU A 148 -7.63 10.00 2.84
C LEU A 148 -8.30 8.68 3.24
N GLN A 149 -8.88 7.97 2.27
CA GLN A 149 -9.48 6.65 2.47
C GLN A 149 -8.45 5.55 2.78
N ASN A 150 -7.18 5.76 2.43
CA ASN A 150 -6.13 4.74 2.51
C ASN A 150 -4.95 5.12 3.42
N ILE A 151 -5.01 6.27 4.12
CA ILE A 151 -3.86 6.82 4.83
C ILE A 151 -3.42 5.96 6.01
N GLU A 152 -4.36 5.37 6.76
CA GLU A 152 -4.05 4.43 7.84
C GLU A 152 -3.40 3.15 7.29
N GLY A 153 -3.87 2.66 6.14
CA GLY A 153 -3.26 1.52 5.44
C GLY A 153 -1.84 1.83 4.94
N LEU A 154 -1.63 3.03 4.40
CA LEU A 154 -0.30 3.51 3.98
C LEU A 154 0.66 3.65 5.17
N GLN A 155 0.17 4.12 6.31
CA GLN A 155 0.94 4.24 7.55
C GLN A 155 1.38 2.84 8.03
N LEU A 156 0.46 1.88 8.11
CA LEU A 156 0.76 0.49 8.49
C LEU A 156 1.71 -0.20 7.51
N LEU A 157 1.57 0.07 6.20
CA LEU A 157 2.48 -0.43 5.18
C LEU A 157 3.88 0.17 5.35
N SER A 158 3.98 1.48 5.60
CA SER A 158 5.25 2.17 5.80
C SER A 158 6.01 1.65 7.01
N GLN A 159 5.32 1.21 8.07
CA GLN A 159 5.94 0.53 9.20
C GLN A 159 6.65 -0.77 8.80
N GLN A 160 6.22 -1.45 7.73
CA GLN A 160 6.92 -2.65 7.23
C GLN A 160 8.28 -2.32 6.58
N PHE A 161 8.53 -1.05 6.27
CA PHE A 161 9.84 -0.52 5.87
C PHE A 161 10.62 0.09 7.05
N GLY A 162 10.13 -0.06 8.28
CA GLY A 162 10.73 0.51 9.47
C GLY A 162 10.59 2.04 9.54
N ILE A 163 9.46 2.58 9.09
CA ILE A 163 9.09 3.99 9.27
C ILE A 163 8.15 4.10 10.46
N LEU A 164 8.49 4.96 11.42
CA LEU A 164 7.65 5.26 12.58
C LEU A 164 6.49 6.19 12.18
N GLU A 165 5.44 6.25 13.00
CA GLU A 165 4.25 7.07 12.72
C GLU A 165 4.60 8.56 12.51
N GLU A 166 5.47 9.12 13.34
CA GLU A 166 5.94 10.51 13.21
C GLU A 166 6.64 10.78 11.87
N ASN A 167 7.52 9.87 11.49
CA ASN A 167 8.25 9.90 10.22
C ASN A 167 7.36 9.66 9.00
N PHE A 168 6.18 9.05 9.17
CA PHE A 168 5.21 8.90 8.10
C PHE A 168 4.48 10.21 7.83
N TYR A 169 4.00 10.88 8.88
CA TYR A 169 3.18 12.08 8.73
C TYR A 169 3.98 13.34 8.36
N GLU A 170 5.28 13.39 8.68
CA GLU A 170 6.15 14.51 8.28
C GLU A 170 6.19 14.76 6.75
N PRO A 171 6.50 13.78 5.90
CA PRO A 171 6.41 13.96 4.44
C PRO A 171 4.99 14.15 3.94
N VAL A 172 3.97 13.56 4.59
CA VAL A 172 2.57 13.74 4.20
C VAL A 172 2.15 15.21 4.28
N MET A 173 2.63 15.96 5.28
CA MET A 173 2.33 17.40 5.43
C MET A 173 2.84 18.26 4.27
N ASN A 174 3.90 17.82 3.58
CA ASN A 174 4.55 18.55 2.50
C ASN A 174 4.26 17.95 1.12
N PHE A 175 3.34 16.98 1.04
CA PHE A 175 3.07 16.27 -0.20
C PHE A 175 2.23 17.11 -1.16
N GLU A 176 2.82 17.45 -2.31
CA GLU A 176 2.16 18.14 -3.40
C GLU A 176 1.71 17.17 -4.50
N PHE A 177 0.57 17.46 -5.13
CA PHE A 177 -0.10 16.59 -6.10
C PHE A 177 0.27 16.85 -7.56
#